data_AF-A0A4Y2A643-F1
#
_entry.id   AF-A0A4Y2A643-F1
#
_cell.length_a   1.000
_cell.length_b   1.000
_cell.length_c   1.000
_cell.angle_alpha   90.00
_cell.angle_beta   90.00
_cell.angle_gamma   90.00
#
_symmetry.space_group_name_H-M   'P 1'
#
loop_
_entity.id
_entity.type
_entity.pdbx_description
1 polymer ?
#
loop_
_entity_poly.entity_id
_entity_poly.type
_entity_poly.pdbx_seq_one_letter_code
_entity_poly.pdbx_strand_id
1 'polypeptide(L)'
;MVALNEAVKSATTLKTNLPFTIFVNNRASIQASSSPKTTNKTAREIYEILLENPHIKISWIKAHVGYFGNEVADSLAKAAAESNDIQLNIKLPTCHVKNIPQKDIMEQRQSE
;
A
#
# COMPACT_ATOMS: atom_id res chain seq x y z
N MET A 1 -2.51 -5.39 1.69
CA MET A 1 -3.90 -5.86 1.50
C MET A 1 -4.58 -6.19 2.83
N VAL A 2 -3.99 -7.01 3.70
CA VAL A 2 -4.60 -7.40 5.00
C VAL A 2 -5.00 -6.19 5.86
N ALA A 3 -4.07 -5.24 6.06
CA ALA A 3 -4.36 -4.01 6.82
C ALA A 3 -5.52 -3.18 6.22
N LEU A 4 -5.64 -3.15 4.88
CA LEU A 4 -6.75 -2.46 4.21
C LEU A 4 -8.08 -3.18 4.44
N ASN A 5 -8.08 -4.52 4.39
CA ASN A 5 -9.29 -5.31 4.66
C ASN A 5 -9.83 -5.04 6.06
N GLU A 6 -8.95 -5.07 7.06
CA GLU A 6 -9.34 -4.83 8.45
C GLU A 6 -9.76 -3.37 8.70
N ALA A 7 -9.09 -2.40 8.06
CA ALA A 7 -9.51 -1.00 8.12
C ALA A 7 -10.93 -0.79 7.54
N VAL A 8 -11.23 -1.43 6.41
CA VAL A 8 -12.55 -1.35 5.76
C VAL A 8 -13.63 -2.02 6.61
N LYS A 9 -13.37 -3.22 7.13
CA LYS A 9 -14.30 -3.90 8.06
C LYS A 9 -14.51 -3.11 9.36
N SER A 10 -13.46 -2.49 9.89
CA SER A 10 -13.60 -1.65 11.09
C SER A 10 -14.45 -0.43 10.78
N ALA A 11 -14.28 0.17 9.61
CA ALA A 11 -15.06 1.33 9.18
C ALA A 11 -16.56 1.00 9.02
N THR A 12 -16.93 -0.22 8.61
CA THR A 12 -18.36 -0.61 8.55
C THR A 12 -19.01 -0.76 9.92
N THR A 13 -18.24 -0.97 10.99
CA THR A 13 -18.78 -0.99 12.36
C THR A 13 -19.22 0.40 12.84
N LEU A 14 -18.72 1.46 12.19
CA LEU A 14 -19.11 2.83 12.47
C LEU A 14 -20.53 3.04 11.92
N LYS A 15 -21.53 3.11 12.80
CA LYS A 15 -22.94 3.39 12.45
C LYS A 15 -23.15 4.87 12.10
N THR A 16 -22.38 5.39 11.15
CA THR A 16 -22.47 6.79 10.71
C THR A 16 -22.61 6.84 9.21
N ASN A 17 -23.49 7.69 8.71
CA ASN A 17 -23.55 8.00 7.27
C ASN A 17 -22.56 9.12 6.89
N LEU A 18 -21.64 9.48 7.79
CA LEU A 18 -20.65 10.52 7.51
C LEU A 18 -19.61 9.97 6.54
N PRO A 19 -19.11 10.81 5.62
CA PRO A 19 -18.02 10.42 4.74
C PRO A 19 -16.79 10.02 5.55
N PHE A 20 -16.32 8.79 5.37
CA PHE A 20 -15.13 8.25 6.03
C PHE A 20 -14.07 7.95 4.99
N THR A 21 -12.87 8.50 5.13
CA THR A 21 -11.79 8.30 4.13
C THR A 21 -10.64 7.50 4.73
N ILE A 22 -10.35 6.34 4.11
CA ILE A 22 -9.19 5.51 4.42
C ILE A 22 -8.05 5.91 3.48
N PHE A 23 -6.93 6.34 4.06
CA PHE A 23 -5.73 6.68 3.30
C PHE A 23 -4.82 5.47 3.16
N VAL A 24 -4.43 5.15 1.93
CA VAL A 24 -3.61 3.98 1.60
C VAL A 24 -2.43 4.42 0.75
N ASN A 25 -1.22 3.99 1.10
CA ASN A 25 -0.01 4.32 0.35
C ASN A 25 0.31 3.33 -0.79
N ASN A 26 -0.26 2.12 -0.73
CA ASN A 26 -0.07 1.06 -1.72
C ASN A 26 -1.08 1.15 -2.88
N ARG A 27 -0.63 1.66 -4.03
CA ARG A 27 -1.46 1.78 -5.24
C ARG A 27 -1.99 0.44 -5.75
N ALA A 28 -1.20 -0.63 -5.68
CA ALA A 28 -1.63 -1.94 -6.18
C ALA A 28 -2.81 -2.50 -5.37
N SER A 29 -2.80 -2.28 -4.05
CA SER A 29 -3.94 -2.68 -3.19
C SER A 29 -5.21 -1.89 -3.53
N ILE A 30 -5.09 -0.56 -3.75
CA ILE A 30 -6.23 0.28 -4.15
C ILE A 30 -6.80 -0.22 -5.49
N GLN A 31 -5.95 -0.42 -6.50
CA GLN A 31 -6.39 -0.88 -7.82
C GLN A 31 -7.05 -2.26 -7.77
N ALA A 32 -6.49 -3.20 -7.00
CA ALA A 32 -7.07 -4.52 -6.84
C ALA A 32 -8.46 -4.45 -6.18
N SER A 33 -8.62 -3.62 -5.16
CA SER A 33 -9.88 -3.41 -4.43
C SER A 33 -10.92 -2.59 -5.17
N SER A 34 -10.55 -1.89 -6.26
CA SER A 34 -11.49 -1.20 -7.14
C SER A 34 -11.95 -2.04 -8.34
N SER A 35 -11.40 -3.24 -8.52
CA SER A 35 -11.70 -4.09 -9.67
C SER A 35 -12.63 -5.26 -9.28
N PRO A 36 -13.86 -5.34 -9.85
CA PRO A 36 -14.75 -6.47 -9.62
C PRO A 36 -14.22 -7.79 -10.21
N LYS A 37 -13.23 -7.72 -11.13
CA LYS A 37 -12.63 -8.88 -11.81
C LYS A 37 -11.32 -9.35 -11.15
N THR A 38 -11.00 -8.86 -9.96
CA THR A 38 -9.78 -9.26 -9.25
C THR A 38 -9.81 -10.75 -8.92
N THR A 39 -8.69 -11.45 -9.14
CA THR A 39 -8.52 -12.85 -8.73
C THR A 39 -8.22 -12.97 -7.24
N ASN A 40 -7.85 -11.87 -6.59
CA ASN A 40 -7.54 -11.85 -5.17
C ASN A 40 -8.83 -11.80 -4.34
N LYS A 41 -9.10 -12.87 -3.58
CA LYS A 41 -10.30 -12.99 -2.73
C LYS A 41 -10.48 -11.82 -1.76
N THR A 42 -9.41 -11.41 -1.07
CA THR A 42 -9.44 -10.29 -0.13
C THR A 42 -9.75 -8.96 -0.83
N ALA A 43 -9.20 -8.73 -2.02
CA ALA A 43 -9.51 -7.53 -2.78
C ALA A 43 -10.97 -7.50 -3.23
N ARG A 44 -11.55 -8.66 -3.58
CA ARG A 44 -12.97 -8.81 -3.92
C ARG A 44 -13.88 -8.54 -2.72
N GLU A 45 -13.55 -9.08 -1.55
CA GLU A 45 -14.27 -8.78 -0.30
C GLU A 45 -14.28 -7.27 0.00
N ILE A 46 -13.13 -6.61 -0.13
CA ILE A 46 -13.05 -5.14 0.05
C ILE A 46 -13.96 -4.43 -0.96
N TYR A 47 -13.94 -4.84 -2.23
CA TYR A 47 -14.80 -4.27 -3.26
C TYR A 47 -16.28 -4.38 -2.91
N GLU A 48 -16.73 -5.57 -2.48
CA GLU A 48 -18.11 -5.82 -2.07
C GLU A 48 -18.52 -4.92 -0.89
N ILE A 49 -17.67 -4.80 0.13
CA ILE A 49 -17.95 -3.94 1.29
C ILE A 49 -18.08 -2.48 0.89
N LEU A 50 -17.20 -1.98 0.02
CA LEU A 50 -17.25 -0.59 -0.45
C LEU A 50 -18.50 -0.31 -1.29
N LEU A 51 -19.00 -1.31 -2.02
CA LEU A 51 -20.23 -1.21 -2.79
C LEU A 51 -21.46 -1.07 -1.88
N GLU A 52 -21.48 -1.81 -0.77
CA GLU A 52 -22.54 -1.73 0.25
C GLU A 52 -22.44 -0.46 1.12
N ASN A 53 -21.26 0.13 1.24
CA ASN A 53 -20.96 1.26 2.13
C ASN A 53 -20.39 2.46 1.36
N PRO A 54 -21.19 3.16 0.55
CA PRO A 54 -20.71 4.23 -0.34
C PRO A 54 -20.17 5.48 0.38
N HIS A 55 -20.40 5.59 1.69
CA HIS A 55 -19.84 6.65 2.53
C HIS A 55 -18.35 6.41 2.87
N ILE A 56 -17.86 5.16 2.73
CA ILE A 56 -16.46 4.80 2.92
C ILE A 56 -15.71 5.01 1.60
N LYS A 57 -14.68 5.86 1.63
CA LYS A 57 -13.83 6.18 0.47
C LYS A 57 -12.42 5.73 0.72
N ILE A 58 -11.78 5.19 -0.31
CA ILE A 58 -10.34 4.90 -0.29
C ILE A 58 -9.63 5.99 -1.08
N SER A 59 -8.66 6.64 -0.46
CA SER A 59 -7.81 7.64 -1.11
C SER A 59 -6.35 7.22 -1.07
N TRP A 60 -5.65 7.49 -2.17
CA TRP A 60 -4.21 7.27 -2.21
C TRP A 60 -3.48 8.42 -1.51
N ILE A 61 -2.57 8.09 -0.59
CA ILE A 61 -1.62 9.04 -0.03
C ILE A 61 -0.21 8.67 -0.48
N LYS A 62 0.61 9.66 -0.79
CA LYS A 62 2.01 9.41 -1.15
C LYS A 62 2.77 8.97 0.11
N ALA A 63 3.46 7.83 0.03
CA ALA A 63 4.44 7.46 1.06
C ALA A 63 5.63 8.43 0.99
N HIS A 64 5.76 9.32 1.96
CA HIS A 64 6.98 10.08 2.23
C HIS A 64 7.08 10.43 3.72
N VAL A 65 8.33 10.54 4.18
CA VAL A 65 8.74 11.08 5.48
C VAL A 65 8.09 12.44 5.70
N GLY A 66 7.49 12.66 6.86
CA GLY A 66 6.83 13.92 7.24
C GLY A 66 5.31 13.83 7.43
N TYR A 67 4.67 12.68 7.16
CA TYR A 67 3.28 12.43 7.56
C TYR A 67 3.24 11.53 8.79
N PHE A 68 2.93 12.11 9.95
CA PHE A 68 2.89 11.41 11.25
C PHE A 68 2.10 10.09 11.19
N GLY A 69 0.92 10.09 10.56
CA GLY A 69 0.09 8.88 10.43
C GLY A 69 0.73 7.77 9.59
N ASN A 70 1.53 8.11 8.57
CA ASN A 70 2.23 7.13 7.74
C ASN A 70 3.41 6.50 8.50
N GLU A 71 4.16 7.31 9.25
CA GLU A 71 5.29 6.84 10.05
C GLU A 71 4.85 5.90 11.17
N VAL A 72 3.75 6.24 11.86
CA VAL A 72 3.15 5.37 12.88
C VAL A 72 2.64 4.06 12.25
N ALA A 73 1.94 4.14 11.11
CA ALA A 73 1.44 2.94 10.43
C ALA A 73 2.57 2.01 9.93
N ASP A 74 3.66 2.59 9.41
CA ASP A 74 4.83 1.82 8.95
C ASP A 74 5.59 1.19 10.12
N SER A 75 5.76 1.93 11.22
CA SER A 75 6.34 1.40 12.46
C SER A 75 5.51 0.25 13.05
N LEU A 76 4.18 0.36 13.02
CA LEU A 76 3.28 -0.71 13.47
C LEU A 76 3.35 -1.93 12.54
N ALA A 77 3.40 -1.72 11.22
CA ALA A 77 3.56 -2.80 10.26
C ALA A 77 4.90 -3.53 10.44
N LYS A 78 5.97 -2.79 10.71
CA LYS A 78 7.29 -3.35 10.99
C LYS A 78 7.31 -4.14 12.30
N ALA A 79 6.73 -3.60 13.38
CA ALA A 79 6.61 -4.30 14.65
C ALA A 79 5.80 -5.61 14.53
N ALA A 80 4.70 -5.58 13.77
CA ALA A 80 3.89 -6.78 13.51
C ALA A 80 4.58 -7.83 12.62
N ALA A 81 5.48 -7.39 11.73
CA ALA A 81 6.31 -8.30 10.94
C ALA A 81 7.43 -8.93 11.79
N GLU A 82 8.01 -8.17 12.71
CA GLU A 82 9.04 -8.63 13.66
C GLU A 82 8.48 -9.54 14.76
N SER A 83 7.21 -9.40 15.14
CA SER A 83 6.59 -10.22 16.20
C SER A 83 6.24 -11.65 15.77
N ASN A 84 6.20 -11.93 14.46
CA ASN A 84 5.75 -13.21 13.92
C ASN A 84 6.86 -14.10 13.37
N ASP A 85 8.12 -13.65 13.37
CA ASP A 85 9.25 -14.43 12.91
C ASP A 85 10.34 -14.49 13.98
N ILE A 86 10.66 -15.71 14.39
CA ILE A 86 11.84 -16.08 15.16
C ILE A 86 13.04 -15.28 14.63
N GLN A 87 13.83 -14.67 15.52
CA GLN A 87 15.07 -13.97 15.17
C GLN A 87 15.98 -14.82 14.27
N LEU A 88 15.81 -14.73 12.96
CA LEU A 88 16.87 -15.00 12.02
C LEU A 88 17.46 -13.65 11.69
N ASN A 89 18.57 -13.39 12.37
CA ASN A 89 19.54 -12.34 12.14
C ASN A 89 19.88 -12.19 10.65
N ILE A 90 18.99 -11.56 9.89
CA ILE A 90 19.29 -11.06 8.54
C ILE A 90 19.62 -9.60 8.71
N LYS A 91 20.91 -9.37 8.92
CA LYS A 91 21.57 -8.07 8.79
C LYS A 91 21.38 -7.61 7.35
N LEU A 92 20.25 -6.96 7.04
CA LEU A 92 20.00 -6.47 5.69
C LEU A 92 20.92 -5.26 5.43
N PRO A 93 21.69 -5.22 4.32
CA PRO A 93 22.64 -4.16 4.08
C PRO A 93 21.92 -2.85 3.79
N THR A 94 22.38 -1.78 4.42
CA THR A 94 21.97 -0.40 4.18
C THR A 94 22.05 -0.07 2.68
N CYS A 95 20.90 0.12 2.03
CA CYS A 95 20.82 0.63 0.67
C CYS A 95 21.14 2.13 0.63
N HIS A 96 22.44 2.46 0.66
CA HIS A 96 22.93 3.76 0.20
C HIS A 96 22.95 3.75 -1.33
N VAL A 97 21.84 4.13 -1.95
CA VAL A 97 21.81 4.44 -3.38
C VAL A 97 22.43 5.83 -3.56
N LYS A 98 23.73 5.86 -3.86
CA LYS A 98 24.36 7.03 -4.46
C LYS A 98 24.04 7.03 -5.96
N ASN A 99 23.29 8.02 -6.38
CA ASN A 99 23.08 8.38 -7.78
C ASN A 99 24.46 8.71 -8.41
N ILE A 100 24.86 7.98 -9.45
CA ILE A 100 25.89 8.42 -10.39
C ILE A 100 25.23 8.44 -11.78
N PRO A 101 25.03 9.61 -12.42
CA PRO A 101 24.54 9.66 -13.79
C PRO A 101 25.63 10.18 -14.72
N GLN A 102 26.22 9.33 -15.57
CA GLN A 102 26.91 9.74 -16.80
C GLN A 102 26.72 8.61 -17.82
N LYS A 103 25.87 8.83 -18.84
CA LYS A 103 26.19 9.31 -20.20
C LYS A 103 26.85 8.21 -21.06
N ASP A 104 26.31 8.10 -22.27
CA ASP A 104 26.81 7.36 -23.43
C ASP A 104 26.50 5.85 -23.46
N ILE A 105 25.36 5.50 -24.08
CA ILE A 105 25.27 4.56 -25.21
C ILE A 105 24.03 5.00 -26.01
N MET A 106 24.23 6.01 -26.86
CA MET A 106 23.38 6.26 -28.02
C MET A 106 24.37 6.38 -29.17
N GLU A 107 24.58 5.27 -29.88
CA GLU A 107 25.10 5.19 -31.25
C GLU A 107 25.39 3.71 -31.54
N GLN A 108 24.50 3.10 -32.32
CA GLN A 108 24.75 2.07 -33.33
C GLN A 108 23.47 1.26 -33.57
N ARG A 109 22.53 1.89 -34.27
CA ARG A 109 21.60 1.20 -35.17
C ARG A 109 21.38 2.07 -36.39
N GLN A 110 21.71 1.50 -37.56
CA GLN A 110 21.34 1.91 -38.94
C GLN A 110 22.24 3.03 -39.52
N SER A 111 22.89 2.95 -40.69
CA SER A 111 22.85 2.04 -41.86
C SER A 111 24.11 2.27 -42.73
N GLU A 112 24.36 1.31 -43.64
CA GLU A 112 25.33 1.25 -44.77
C GLU A 112 26.79 0.82 -44.48
#